data_AF-A0A526Y0U8-F1
#
_entry.id   AF-A0A526Y0U8-F1
#
_cell.length_a   1.000
_cell.length_b   1.000
_cell.length_c   1.000
_cell.angle_alpha   90.00
_cell.angle_beta   90.00
_cell.angle_gamma   90.00
#
_symmetry.space_group_name_H-M   'P 1'
#
loop_
_entity.id
_entity.type
_entity.pdbx_description
1 polymer ?
#
loop_
_entity_poly.entity_id
_entity_poly.type
_entity_poly.pdbx_seq_one_letter_code
_entity_poly.pdbx_strand_id
1 'polypeptide(L)'
;MSDCAGEAQGGTFLIPRHPHRTEDCRAISEILQRVGDKWTVLVVGKLGDGPLRFNELRSAVGGISQKMLTTTLRGLERDVVV
;
A
#
# COMPACT_ATOMS: atom_id res chain seq x y z
N MET A 1 -34.40 -30.03 -38.76
CA MET A 1 -33.75 -29.14 -39.74
C MET A 1 -33.69 -27.77 -39.11
N SER A 2 -32.58 -27.26 -38.57
CA SER A 2 -31.15 -27.59 -38.73
C SER A 2 -30.46 -27.26 -37.40
N ASP A 3 -29.73 -28.19 -36.81
CA ASP A 3 -28.25 -28.27 -36.80
C ASP A 3 -27.55 -27.06 -36.15
N CYS A 4 -27.34 -27.15 -34.83
CA CYS A 4 -26.25 -26.43 -34.17
C CYS A 4 -25.01 -27.32 -34.22
N ALA A 5 -24.21 -27.14 -35.27
CA ALA A 5 -22.88 -27.69 -35.38
C ALA A 5 -21.97 -27.08 -34.30
N GLY A 6 -21.20 -27.93 -33.63
CA GLY A 6 -20.27 -27.51 -32.58
C GLY A 6 -19.05 -26.76 -33.13
N GLU A 7 -18.51 -25.89 -32.28
CA GLU A 7 -17.14 -25.40 -32.41
C GLU A 7 -16.37 -25.76 -31.15
N ALA A 8 -15.50 -26.76 -31.29
CA ALA A 8 -14.43 -27.02 -30.35
C ALA A 8 -13.39 -25.90 -30.49
N GLN A 9 -13.24 -25.08 -29.45
CA GLN A 9 -12.09 -24.19 -29.34
C GLN A 9 -11.21 -24.69 -28.20
N GLY A 10 -10.19 -25.46 -28.58
CA GLY A 10 -9.03 -25.75 -27.75
C GLY A 10 -8.28 -24.44 -27.48
N GLY A 11 -8.63 -23.78 -26.39
CA GLY A 11 -7.88 -22.67 -25.83
C GLY A 11 -7.02 -23.17 -24.70
N THR A 12 -5.70 -23.00 -24.80
CA THR A 12 -4.78 -23.13 -23.67
C THR A 12 -5.36 -22.40 -22.47
N PHE A 13 -5.77 -23.16 -21.45
CA PHE A 13 -6.26 -22.68 -20.18
C PHE A 13 -5.11 -21.96 -19.47
N LEU A 14 -4.87 -20.69 -19.82
CA LEU A 14 -4.11 -19.79 -18.98
C LEU A 14 -4.94 -19.58 -17.72
N ILE A 15 -4.69 -20.40 -16.70
CA ILE A 15 -5.21 -20.17 -15.35
C ILE A 15 -4.77 -18.76 -14.97
N PRO A 16 -5.68 -17.78 -14.81
CA PRO A 16 -5.31 -16.55 -14.16
C PRO A 16 -5.02 -16.94 -12.71
N ARG A 17 -3.74 -17.09 -12.36
CA ARG A 17 -3.35 -17.32 -10.97
C ARG A 17 -3.74 -16.07 -10.19
N HIS A 18 -4.87 -16.19 -9.52
CA HIS A 18 -5.53 -15.19 -8.69
C HIS A 18 -6.12 -13.99 -9.46
N PRO A 19 -7.46 -13.91 -9.64
CA PRO A 19 -8.10 -12.63 -9.82
C PRO A 19 -7.91 -11.89 -8.48
N HIS A 20 -6.90 -11.02 -8.40
CA HIS A 20 -6.79 -10.13 -7.26
C HIS A 20 -8.06 -9.28 -7.27
N ARG A 21 -9.01 -9.56 -6.37
CA ARG A 21 -10.23 -8.76 -6.25
C ARG A 21 -9.76 -7.35 -5.94
N THR A 22 -10.00 -6.44 -6.88
CA THR A 22 -9.65 -5.02 -6.80
C THR A 22 -10.26 -4.34 -5.57
N GLU A 23 -11.33 -4.92 -5.01
CA GLU A 23 -11.97 -4.53 -3.76
C GLU A 23 -11.04 -4.72 -2.53
N ASP A 24 -10.37 -5.86 -2.39
CA ASP A 24 -9.47 -6.14 -1.27
C ASP A 24 -8.27 -5.18 -1.27
N CYS A 25 -7.73 -4.90 -2.46
CA CYS A 25 -6.69 -3.87 -2.63
C CYS A 25 -7.16 -2.49 -2.16
N ARG A 26 -8.40 -2.11 -2.48
CA ARG A 26 -8.95 -0.80 -2.11
C ARG A 26 -9.15 -0.71 -0.60
N ALA A 27 -9.73 -1.72 0.03
CA ALA A 27 -9.91 -1.77 1.47
C ALA A 27 -8.56 -1.70 2.23
N ILE A 28 -7.57 -2.48 1.78
CA ILE A 28 -6.21 -2.43 2.35
C ILE A 28 -5.60 -1.05 2.14
N SER A 29 -5.75 -0.45 0.96
CA SER A 29 -5.22 0.89 0.67
C SER A 29 -5.85 1.96 1.56
N GLU A 30 -7.16 1.94 1.78
CA GLU A 30 -7.86 2.90 2.66
C GLU A 30 -7.41 2.77 4.11
N ILE A 31 -7.24 1.53 4.60
CA ILE A 31 -6.69 1.28 5.93
C ILE A 31 -5.25 1.79 6.00
N LEU A 32 -4.42 1.50 5.00
CA LEU A 32 -3.04 1.98 4.95
C LEU A 32 -2.95 3.50 4.87
N GLN A 33 -3.88 4.18 4.19
CA GLN A 33 -3.96 5.64 4.15
C GLN A 33 -4.25 6.20 5.54
N ARG A 34 -5.32 5.74 6.19
CA ARG A 34 -5.69 6.20 7.55
C ARG A 34 -4.59 5.94 8.58
N VAL A 35 -3.97 4.76 8.52
CA VAL A 35 -2.86 4.42 9.42
C VAL A 35 -1.63 5.26 9.06
N GLY A 36 -1.39 5.53 7.77
CA GLY A 36 -0.37 6.45 7.29
C GLY A 36 -0.53 7.85 7.86
N ASP A 37 -1.73 8.42 7.79
CA ASP A 37 -2.05 9.77 8.30
C ASP A 37 -1.77 9.89 9.80
N LYS A 38 -2.14 8.87 10.59
CA LYS A 38 -1.84 8.83 12.03
C LYS A 38 -0.34 8.94 12.29
N TRP A 39 0.47 8.17 11.53
CA TRP A 39 1.91 8.19 11.71
C TRP A 39 2.55 9.48 11.20
N THR A 40 2.00 10.09 10.15
CA THR A 40 2.46 11.38 9.62
C THR A 40 2.52 12.43 10.72
N VAL A 41 1.45 12.57 11.52
CA VAL A 41 1.41 13.54 12.63
C VAL A 41 2.47 13.24 13.69
N LEU A 42 2.66 11.98 14.06
CA LEU A 42 3.65 11.57 15.05
C LEU A 42 5.09 11.76 14.56
N VAL A 43 5.36 11.45 13.29
CA VAL A 43 6.67 11.60 12.65
C VAL A 43 7.04 13.07 12.54
N VAL A 44 6.14 13.91 12.03
CA VAL A 44 6.37 15.36 11.92
C VAL A 44 6.59 15.98 13.30
N GLY A 45 5.79 15.60 14.31
CA GLY A 45 5.99 16.06 15.67
C GLY A 45 7.39 15.73 16.22
N LYS A 46 7.90 14.53 15.97
CA LYS A 46 9.24 14.12 16.41
C LYS A 46 10.37 14.76 15.63
N LEU A 47 10.19 15.03 14.34
CA LEU A 47 11.18 15.73 13.53
C LEU A 47 11.21 17.24 13.80
N GLY A 48 10.13 17.81 14.33
CA GLY A 48 10.08 19.20 14.79
C GLY A 48 11.03 19.49 15.96
N ASP A 49 11.32 18.47 16.79
CA ASP A 49 12.28 18.56 17.90
C ASP A 49 13.74 18.51 17.43
N GLY A 50 13.98 18.14 16.16
CA GLY A 50 15.31 18.04 15.55
C GLY A 50 15.47 16.80 14.65
N PRO A 51 16.59 16.72 13.90
CA PRO A 51 16.83 15.59 13.02
C PRO A 51 17.09 14.31 13.82
N LEU A 52 16.35 13.24 13.50
CA LEU A 52 16.49 11.92 14.11
C LEU A 52 16.94 10.89 13.07
N ARG A 53 17.78 9.93 13.48
CA ARG A 53 18.07 8.78 12.62
C ARG A 53 16.84 7.89 12.50
N PHE A 54 16.75 7.13 11.41
CA PHE A 54 15.59 6.29 11.12
C PHE A 54 15.17 5.36 12.28
N ASN A 55 16.13 4.67 12.90
CA ASN A 55 15.85 3.76 14.01
C ASN A 55 15.46 4.48 15.31
N GLU A 56 16.02 5.67 15.55
CA GLU A 56 15.67 6.51 16.70
C GLU A 56 14.24 7.03 16.54
N LEU A 57 13.91 7.54 15.36
CA LEU A 57 12.56 7.97 15.01
C LEU A 57 11.55 6.83 15.13
N ARG A 58 11.88 5.63 14.62
CA ARG A 58 11.03 4.43 14.76
C ARG A 58 10.76 4.08 16.22
N SER A 59 11.80 4.13 17.06
CA SER A 59 11.69 3.84 18.49
C SER A 59 10.87 4.90 19.21
N ALA A 60 11.10 6.17 18.90
CA ALA A 60 10.42 7.31 19.51
C ALA A 60 8.93 7.39 19.14
N VAL A 61 8.56 6.97 17.92
CA VAL A 61 7.16 6.91 17.47
C VAL A 61 6.45 5.69 18.07
N GLY A 62 7.11 4.53 18.13
CA GLY A 62 6.60 3.31 18.76
C GLY A 62 5.44 2.65 18.00
N GLY A 63 5.46 1.32 17.85
CA GLY A 63 4.36 0.56 17.21
C GLY A 63 4.22 0.75 15.69
N ILE A 64 5.04 1.61 15.07
CA ILE A 64 5.11 1.74 13.61
C ILE A 64 6.05 0.69 13.02
N SER A 65 5.61 0.03 11.94
CA SER A 65 6.49 -0.89 11.20
C SER A 65 7.52 -0.12 10.36
N GLN A 66 8.65 -0.77 10.04
CA GLN A 66 9.67 -0.16 9.19
C GLN A 66 9.13 0.26 7.82
N LYS A 67 8.31 -0.59 7.18
CA LYS A 67 7.71 -0.29 5.88
C LYS A 67 6.80 0.94 5.97
N MET A 68 5.98 1.02 7.03
CA MET A 68 5.11 2.17 7.25
C MET A 68 5.90 3.45 7.46
N LEU A 69 6.96 3.42 8.28
CA LEU A 69 7.80 4.60 8.47
C LEU A 69 8.43 5.08 7.17
N THR A 70 8.94 4.17 6.33
CA THR A 70 9.48 4.52 5.01
C THR A 70 8.40 5.11 4.09
N THR A 71 7.20 4.52 4.06
CA THR A 71 6.09 5.04 3.25
C THR A 71 5.68 6.44 3.69
N THR A 72 5.55 6.67 5.01
CA THR A 72 5.22 7.97 5.60
C THR A 72 6.28 9.01 5.27
N LEU A 73 7.57 8.71 5.45
CA LEU A 73 8.66 9.64 5.11
C LEU A 73 8.68 9.99 3.62
N ARG A 74 8.50 9.01 2.72
CA ARG A 74 8.40 9.26 1.27
C ARG A 74 7.12 10.01 0.86
N GLY A 75 6.06 9.93 1.65
CA GLY A 75 4.85 10.72 1.47
C GLY A 75 5.14 12.18 1.82
N LEU A 76 5.71 12.40 3.01
CA LEU A 76 6.16 13.71 3.47
C LEU A 76 7.16 14.38 2.52
N GLU A 77 8.14 13.65 1.99
CA GLU A 77 9.08 14.19 0.99
C GLU A 77 8.40 14.62 -0.33
N ARG A 78 7.25 14.02 -0.67
CA ARG A 78 6.49 14.34 -1.88
C ARG A 78 5.48 15.46 -1.65
N ASP A 79 4.87 15.49 -0.48
CA ASP A 79 3.87 16.48 -0.09
C ASP A 79 4.52 17.81 0.32
N VAL A 80 5.73 17.76 0.89
CA VAL A 80 6.58 18.90 1.19
C VAL A 80 7.63 19.02 0.09
N VAL A 81 7.23 19.48 -1.09
CA VAL A 81 8.19 19.95 -2.10
C VAL A 81 9.02 21.05 -1.44
N VAL A 82 10.34 20.83 -1.37
CA VAL A 82 11.36 21.78 -0.88
C VAL A 82 11.19 23.17 -1.47
#